data_AF-K4CS00-F1
#
_entry.id   AF-K4CS00-F1
#
_cell.length_a   1.000
_cell.length_b   1.000
_cell.length_c   1.000
_cell.angle_alpha   90.00
_cell.angle_beta   90.00
_cell.angle_gamma   90.00
#
_symmetry.space_group_name_H-M   'P 1'
#
loop_
_entity.id
_entity.type
_entity.pdbx_description
1 polymer ?
#
loop_
_entity_poly.entity_id
_entity_poly.type
_entity_poly.pdbx_seq_one_letter_code
_entity_poly.pdbx_strand_id
1 'polypeptide(L)'
;MPRSRINGNFIDKTFSILADILLRVIPTTFREKEAFTHYRDGLYTLTIWLIHTSNGEHTKDLEYYFQALERNPFLPQAFNNMAVIRHYVYGIDQNGTPKGLTTESYKENSEIVEAWFDQAAEYWKHAIALTPGIYIKVRNWLKIMRRFE
;
A
#
# COMPACT_ATOMS: atom_id res chain seq x y z
N MET A 1 15.95 10.45 18.05
CA MET A 1 15.71 9.33 19.00
C MET A 1 15.99 8.02 18.28
N PRO A 2 16.84 7.13 18.79
CA PRO A 2 17.03 5.81 18.18
C PRO A 2 15.89 4.90 18.64
N ARG A 3 14.97 4.55 17.75
CA ARG A 3 13.90 3.60 18.05
C ARG A 3 14.39 2.18 17.81
N SER A 4 14.08 1.31 18.76
CA SER A 4 14.45 -0.10 18.77
C SER A 4 13.96 -0.80 17.51
N ARG A 5 14.83 -1.62 16.91
CA ARG A 5 14.49 -2.65 15.93
C ARG A 5 13.58 -3.68 16.60
N ILE A 6 12.30 -3.36 16.77
CA ILE A 6 11.34 -4.34 17.27
C ILE A 6 11.00 -5.25 16.09
N ASN A 7 11.57 -6.45 16.10
CA ASN A 7 11.11 -7.72 15.54
C ASN A 7 9.81 -7.72 14.70
N GLY A 8 9.74 -6.98 13.57
CA GLY A 8 8.57 -6.96 12.68
C GLY A 8 8.16 -8.38 12.23
N ASN A 9 9.15 -9.25 12.02
CA ASN A 9 8.93 -10.65 11.65
C ASN A 9 8.28 -11.53 12.74
N PHE A 10 8.35 -11.17 14.03
CA PHE A 10 7.83 -12.03 15.11
C PHE A 10 6.32 -11.85 15.29
N ILE A 11 5.85 -10.60 15.30
CA ILE A 11 4.43 -10.28 15.46
C ILE A 11 3.64 -10.79 14.24
N ASP A 12 4.14 -10.55 13.03
CA ASP A 12 3.49 -10.98 11.79
C ASP A 12 3.35 -12.50 11.68
N LYS A 13 4.42 -13.24 12.04
CA LYS A 13 4.39 -14.71 12.03
C LYS A 13 3.44 -15.26 13.10
N THR A 14 3.46 -14.67 14.29
CA THR A 14 2.59 -15.11 15.40
C THR A 14 1.12 -14.87 15.06
N PHE A 15 0.78 -13.69 14.52
CA PHE A 15 -0.57 -13.37 14.08
C PHE A 15 -1.04 -14.29 12.94
N SER A 16 -0.18 -14.57 11.97
CA SER A 16 -0.49 -15.47 10.84
C SER A 16 -0.76 -16.90 11.32
N ILE A 17 0.05 -17.42 12.24
CA ILE A 17 -0.12 -18.76 12.83
C ILE A 17 -1.44 -18.84 13.62
N LEU A 18 -1.72 -17.85 14.46
CA LEU A 18 -2.97 -17.81 15.23
C LEU A 18 -4.21 -17.73 14.32
N ALA A 19 -4.14 -16.92 13.26
CA ALA A 19 -5.22 -16.80 12.28
C ALA A 19 -5.50 -18.13 11.56
N ASP A 20 -4.46 -18.86 11.15
CA ASP A 20 -4.61 -20.18 10.51
C ASP A 20 -5.16 -21.25 11.47
N ILE A 21 -4.78 -21.20 12.75
CA ILE A 21 -5.33 -22.09 13.78
C ILE A 21 -6.83 -21.80 14.00
N LEU A 22 -7.22 -20.52 14.11
CA LEU A 22 -8.62 -20.13 14.27
C LEU A 22 -9.49 -20.63 13.11
N LEU A 23 -9.01 -20.52 11.87
CA LEU A 23 -9.70 -21.01 10.67
C LEU A 23 -9.87 -22.54 10.64
N ARG A 24 -8.99 -23.29 11.32
CA ARG A 24 -9.05 -24.76 11.41
C ARG A 24 -9.94 -25.24 12.55
N VAL A 25 -10.01 -24.50 13.66
CA VAL A 25 -10.72 -24.93 14.88
C VAL A 25 -12.18 -24.50 14.89
N ILE A 26 -12.51 -23.32 14.36
CA ILE A 26 -13.89 -22.82 14.36
C ILE A 26 -14.65 -23.40 13.16
N PRO A 27 -15.82 -24.05 13.36
CA PRO A 27 -16.66 -24.52 12.26
C PRO A 27 -17.26 -23.32 11.51
N THR A 28 -16.53 -22.86 10.50
CA THR A 28 -16.87 -21.73 9.64
C THR A 28 -17.23 -22.23 8.25
N THR A 29 -18.18 -21.56 7.63
CA THR A 29 -18.56 -21.80 6.24
C THR A 29 -17.43 -21.38 5.30
N PHE A 30 -17.43 -21.91 4.08
CA PHE A 30 -16.45 -21.53 3.06
C PHE A 30 -16.39 -20.01 2.82
N ARG A 31 -17.56 -19.36 2.77
CA ARG A 31 -17.67 -17.90 2.60
C ARG A 31 -17.08 -17.12 3.77
N GLU A 32 -17.28 -17.57 5.00
CA GLU A 32 -16.72 -16.91 6.19
C GLU A 32 -15.20 -17.05 6.26
N LYS A 33 -14.65 -18.20 5.84
CA LYS A 33 -13.21 -18.39 5.73
C LYS A 33 -12.59 -17.44 4.71
N GLU A 34 -13.20 -17.35 3.53
CA GLU A 34 -12.76 -16.43 2.47
C GLU A 34 -12.82 -14.97 2.94
N ALA A 35 -13.92 -14.54 3.55
CA ALA A 35 -14.06 -13.19 4.10
C ALA A 35 -13.00 -12.87 5.18
N PHE A 36 -12.72 -13.84 6.07
CA PHE A 36 -11.68 -13.68 7.09
C PHE A 36 -10.27 -13.62 6.48
N THR A 37 -9.98 -14.40 5.45
CA THR A 37 -8.72 -14.32 4.70
C THR A 37 -8.55 -12.93 4.08
N HIS A 38 -9.56 -12.39 3.41
CA HIS A 38 -9.52 -11.03 2.87
C HIS A 38 -9.30 -9.97 3.95
N TYR A 39 -9.99 -10.07 5.09
CA TYR A 39 -9.83 -9.15 6.22
C TYR A 39 -8.43 -9.20 6.83
N ARG A 40 -7.90 -10.42 7.03
CA ARG A 40 -6.54 -10.66 7.51
C ARG A 40 -5.50 -10.06 6.57
N ASP A 41 -5.62 -10.30 5.28
CA ASP A 41 -4.67 -9.81 4.28
C ASP A 41 -4.71 -8.26 4.20
N GLY A 42 -5.90 -7.66 4.31
CA GLY A 42 -6.07 -6.20 4.41
C GLY A 42 -5.45 -5.59 5.67
N LEU A 43 -5.61 -6.24 6.83
CA LEU A 43 -4.96 -5.81 8.08
C LEU A 43 -3.45 -5.96 8.04
N TYR A 44 -2.95 -7.06 7.46
CA TYR A 44 -1.52 -7.33 7.32
C TYR A 44 -0.85 -6.25 6.46
N THR A 45 -1.44 -5.94 5.31
CA THR A 45 -0.95 -4.89 4.40
C THR A 45 -0.97 -3.49 5.03
N LEU A 46 -2.00 -3.17 5.82
CA LEU A 46 -2.05 -1.93 6.61
C LEU A 46 -0.97 -1.88 7.69
N THR A 47 -0.73 -3.00 8.38
CA THR A 47 0.25 -3.08 9.46
C THR A 47 1.68 -2.91 8.95
N ILE A 48 2.03 -3.58 7.84
CA ILE A 48 3.30 -3.39 7.14
C ILE A 48 3.51 -1.91 6.79
N TRP A 49 2.49 -1.28 6.19
CA TRP A 49 2.54 0.13 5.81
C TRP A 49 2.95 1.03 6.97
N LEU A 50 2.28 0.87 8.11
CA LEU A 50 2.47 1.70 9.29
C LEU A 50 3.86 1.51 9.91
N ILE A 51 4.32 0.26 10.01
CA ILE A 51 5.63 -0.08 10.59
C ILE A 51 6.74 0.54 9.75
N HIS A 52 6.74 0.30 8.46
CA HIS A 52 7.84 0.71 7.60
C HIS A 52 7.78 2.18 7.20
N THR A 53 6.60 2.77 7.09
CA THR A 53 6.46 4.24 6.97
C THR A 53 7.04 4.94 8.19
N SER A 54 6.90 4.36 9.39
CA SER A 54 7.52 4.90 10.60
C SER A 54 9.05 4.73 10.65
N ASN A 55 9.58 3.75 9.89
CA ASN A 55 11.01 3.41 9.83
C ASN A 55 11.73 3.99 8.60
N GLY A 56 11.00 4.56 7.63
CA GLY A 56 11.53 5.04 6.35
C GLY A 56 11.92 3.92 5.36
N GLU A 57 11.58 2.67 5.64
CA GLU A 57 11.97 1.49 4.84
C GLU A 57 10.94 1.14 3.76
N HIS A 58 10.57 2.12 2.94
CA HIS A 58 9.48 2.03 1.97
C HIS A 58 9.73 1.10 0.76
N THR A 59 10.99 0.72 0.50
CA THR A 59 11.32 -0.23 -0.57
C THR A 59 10.86 -1.65 -0.24
N LYS A 60 10.99 -2.07 1.02
CA LYS A 60 10.53 -3.39 1.50
C LYS A 60 9.01 -3.48 1.50
N ASP A 61 8.31 -2.38 1.76
CA ASP A 61 6.85 -2.34 1.69
C ASP A 61 6.31 -2.74 0.33
N LEU A 62 6.94 -2.22 -0.73
CA LEU A 62 6.55 -2.54 -2.09
C LEU A 62 6.71 -4.04 -2.37
N GLU A 63 7.81 -4.65 -1.94
CA GLU A 63 8.03 -6.10 -2.07
C GLU A 63 6.94 -6.91 -1.34
N TYR A 64 6.59 -6.52 -0.12
CA TYR A 64 5.52 -7.18 0.62
C TYR A 64 4.15 -7.01 -0.04
N TYR A 65 3.86 -5.84 -0.61
CA TYR A 65 2.62 -5.64 -1.36
C TYR A 65 2.56 -6.44 -2.65
N PHE A 66 3.67 -6.57 -3.37
CA PHE A 66 3.73 -7.45 -4.53
C PHE A 66 3.44 -8.90 -4.13
N GLN A 67 4.07 -9.41 -3.07
CA GLN A 67 3.80 -10.76 -2.57
C GLN A 67 2.35 -10.95 -2.10
N ALA A 68 1.75 -9.93 -1.48
CA ALA A 68 0.34 -9.96 -1.08
C ALA A 68 -0.59 -10.01 -2.30
N LEU A 69 -0.30 -9.22 -3.35
CA LEU A 69 -1.07 -9.18 -4.59
C LEU A 69 -0.92 -10.45 -5.43
N GLU A 70 0.25 -11.09 -5.42
CA GLU A 70 0.45 -12.42 -6.03
C GLU A 70 -0.46 -13.49 -5.41
N ARG A 71 -0.68 -13.40 -4.09
CA ARG A 71 -1.55 -14.34 -3.35
C ARG A 71 -3.02 -13.96 -3.48
N ASN A 72 -3.31 -12.67 -3.51
CA ASN A 72 -4.67 -12.14 -3.52
C ASN A 72 -4.73 -10.85 -4.37
N PRO A 73 -5.06 -10.96 -5.66
CA PRO A 73 -5.09 -9.79 -6.56
C PRO A 73 -6.26 -8.84 -6.27
N PHE A 74 -7.20 -9.22 -5.40
CA PHE A 74 -8.38 -8.43 -5.04
C PHE A 74 -8.17 -7.64 -3.73
N LEU A 75 -6.98 -7.06 -3.55
CA LEU A 75 -6.63 -6.25 -2.38
C LEU A 75 -6.53 -4.76 -2.73
N PRO A 76 -7.65 -4.02 -2.73
CA PRO A 76 -7.64 -2.58 -3.03
C PRO A 76 -6.75 -1.77 -2.08
N GLN A 77 -6.61 -2.20 -0.81
CA GLN A 77 -5.74 -1.52 0.15
C GLN A 77 -4.26 -1.64 -0.21
N ALA A 78 -3.81 -2.78 -0.75
CA ALA A 78 -2.42 -2.97 -1.18
C ALA A 78 -2.10 -2.01 -2.33
N PHE A 79 -2.95 -1.96 -3.35
CA PHE A 79 -2.83 -0.99 -4.45
C PHE A 79 -2.84 0.45 -3.97
N ASN A 80 -3.76 0.83 -3.07
CA ASN A 80 -3.77 2.17 -2.50
C ASN A 80 -2.48 2.49 -1.74
N ASN A 81 -1.95 1.57 -0.94
CA ASN A 81 -0.74 1.80 -0.16
C ASN A 81 0.50 1.89 -1.05
N MET A 82 0.60 1.08 -2.11
CA MET A 82 1.66 1.17 -3.12
C MET A 82 1.62 2.52 -3.85
N ALA A 83 0.43 2.98 -4.22
CA ALA A 83 0.24 4.29 -4.85
C ALA A 83 0.64 5.43 -3.91
N VAL A 84 0.24 5.37 -2.64
CA VAL A 84 0.64 6.35 -1.61
C VAL A 84 2.16 6.35 -1.42
N ILE A 85 2.82 5.19 -1.43
CA ILE A 85 4.28 5.12 -1.37
C ILE A 85 4.90 5.81 -2.59
N ARG A 86 4.48 5.45 -3.81
CA ARG A 86 4.98 6.07 -5.04
C ARG A 86 4.74 7.58 -5.08
N HIS A 87 3.57 8.03 -4.64
CA HIS A 87 3.20 9.44 -4.61
C HIS A 87 3.91 10.23 -3.51
N TYR A 88 3.95 9.73 -2.28
CA TYR A 88 4.33 10.49 -1.08
C TYR A 88 5.78 10.29 -0.63
N VAL A 89 6.36 9.12 -0.93
CA VAL A 89 7.76 8.80 -0.58
C VAL A 89 8.69 9.21 -1.71
N TYR A 90 8.25 9.07 -2.95
CA TYR A 90 9.09 9.30 -4.14
C TYR A 90 8.66 10.55 -4.94
N GLY A 91 7.39 10.95 -4.90
CA GLY A 91 6.86 12.06 -5.70
C GLY A 91 6.99 13.43 -5.03
N ILE A 92 6.23 13.68 -3.96
CA ILE A 92 6.05 15.01 -3.33
C ILE A 92 5.43 14.88 -1.92
N ASP A 93 5.69 15.86 -1.05
CA ASP A 93 4.97 16.05 0.20
C ASP A 93 3.55 16.63 -0.02
N GLN A 94 2.80 16.79 1.05
CA GLN A 94 1.44 17.35 1.07
C GLN A 94 1.30 18.76 0.45
N ASN A 95 2.40 19.49 0.25
CA ASN A 95 2.41 20.83 -0.34
C ASN A 95 2.86 20.81 -1.81
N GLY A 96 3.09 19.63 -2.40
CA GLY A 96 3.61 19.50 -3.75
C GLY A 96 5.13 19.65 -3.85
N THR A 97 5.84 19.56 -2.73
CA THR A 97 7.30 19.71 -2.68
C THR A 97 7.97 18.34 -2.73
N PRO A 98 8.87 18.06 -3.69
CA PRO A 98 9.53 16.75 -3.80
C PRO A 98 10.23 16.35 -2.50
N LYS A 99 9.83 15.23 -1.92
CA LYS A 99 10.37 14.78 -0.64
C LYS A 99 11.66 14.01 -0.91
N GLY A 100 12.80 14.64 -0.65
CA GLY A 100 14.14 14.03 -0.85
C GLY A 100 14.87 14.47 -2.12
N LEU A 101 14.27 15.35 -2.93
CA LEU A 101 14.88 16.01 -4.09
C LEU A 101 14.75 17.53 -3.88
N THR A 102 15.82 18.30 -4.13
CA THR A 102 15.73 19.77 -4.15
C THR A 102 14.91 20.21 -5.37
N THR A 103 14.37 21.44 -5.36
CA THR A 103 13.64 21.99 -6.52
C THR A 103 14.48 21.97 -7.80
N GLU A 104 15.81 22.12 -7.70
CA GLU A 104 16.74 21.91 -8.82
C GLU A 104 16.81 20.45 -9.26
N SER A 105 17.00 19.50 -8.34
CA SER A 105 17.09 18.09 -8.72
C SER A 105 15.76 17.54 -9.24
N TYR A 106 14.63 18.14 -8.87
CA TYR A 106 13.33 17.84 -9.46
C TYR A 106 13.26 18.25 -10.94
N LYS A 107 13.77 19.43 -11.30
CA LYS A 107 13.82 19.86 -12.71
C LYS A 107 14.71 18.93 -13.52
N GLU A 108 15.87 18.54 -12.98
CA GLU A 108 16.77 17.58 -13.62
C GLU A 108 16.20 16.17 -13.73
N ASN A 109 15.39 15.73 -12.75
CA ASN A 109 14.80 14.39 -12.72
C ASN A 109 13.30 14.37 -13.04
N SER A 110 12.79 15.38 -13.73
CA SER A 110 11.34 15.56 -13.94
C SER A 110 10.69 14.35 -14.60
N GLU A 111 11.35 13.74 -15.59
CA GLU A 111 10.87 12.53 -16.26
C GLU A 111 10.69 11.34 -15.31
N ILE A 112 11.64 11.14 -14.39
CA ILE A 112 11.58 10.05 -13.40
C ILE A 112 10.44 10.27 -12.42
N VAL A 113 10.24 11.52 -12.00
CA VAL A 113 9.18 11.87 -11.06
C VAL A 113 7.79 11.74 -11.73
N GLU A 114 7.67 12.15 -12.99
CA GLU A 114 6.46 11.94 -13.78
C GLU A 114 6.12 10.45 -13.93
N ALA A 115 7.13 9.61 -14.21
CA ALA A 115 6.96 8.16 -14.27
C ALA A 115 6.49 7.55 -12.93
N TRP A 116 6.94 8.09 -11.80
CA TRP A 116 6.43 7.67 -10.49
C TRP A 116 4.98 8.06 -10.25
N PHE A 117 4.56 9.25 -10.71
CA PHE A 117 3.15 9.64 -10.66
C PHE A 117 2.28 8.78 -11.57
N ASP A 118 2.78 8.37 -12.75
CA ASP A 118 2.07 7.46 -13.63
C ASP A 118 1.89 6.09 -12.97
N GLN A 119 2.93 5.55 -12.35
CA GLN A 119 2.82 4.31 -11.58
C GLN A 119 1.83 4.42 -10.41
N ALA A 120 1.85 5.53 -9.67
CA ALA A 120 0.90 5.76 -8.59
C ALA A 120 -0.54 5.82 -9.12
N ALA A 121 -0.75 6.49 -10.25
CA ALA A 121 -2.05 6.57 -10.90
C ALA A 121 -2.56 5.19 -11.32
N GLU A 122 -1.70 4.33 -11.90
CA GLU A 122 -2.08 2.98 -12.28
C GLU A 122 -2.51 2.13 -11.08
N TYR A 123 -1.75 2.16 -9.97
CA TYR A 123 -2.17 1.45 -8.77
C TYR A 123 -3.50 1.97 -8.22
N TRP A 124 -3.71 3.28 -8.19
CA TRP A 124 -4.99 3.83 -7.76
C TRP A 124 -6.15 3.49 -8.69
N LYS A 125 -5.94 3.41 -10.01
CA LYS A 125 -6.96 2.89 -10.94
C LYS A 125 -7.35 1.46 -10.61
N HIS A 126 -6.39 0.59 -10.31
CA HIS A 126 -6.66 -0.79 -9.87
C HIS A 126 -7.46 -0.82 -8.56
N ALA A 127 -7.08 -0.01 -7.57
CA ALA A 127 -7.84 0.10 -6.31
C ALA A 127 -9.29 0.59 -6.53
N ILE A 128 -9.48 1.60 -7.39
CA ILE A 128 -10.80 2.14 -7.73
C ILE A 128 -11.65 1.13 -8.51
N ALA A 129 -11.06 0.32 -9.38
CA ALA A 129 -11.78 -0.71 -10.13
C ALA A 129 -12.35 -1.78 -9.18
N LEU A 130 -11.60 -2.13 -8.14
CA LEU A 130 -12.03 -3.09 -7.13
C LEU A 130 -13.08 -2.52 -6.17
N THR A 131 -12.91 -1.28 -5.70
CA THR A 131 -13.85 -0.64 -4.77
C THR A 131 -14.14 0.83 -5.13
N PRO A 132 -15.00 1.07 -6.14
CA PRO A 132 -15.29 2.42 -6.66
C PRO A 132 -15.75 3.45 -5.61
N GLY A 133 -16.49 2.99 -4.59
CA GLY A 133 -17.10 3.84 -3.57
C GLY A 133 -16.16 4.25 -2.42
N ILE A 134 -15.00 3.60 -2.28
CA ILE A 134 -14.10 3.83 -1.14
C ILE A 134 -13.11 4.97 -1.45
N TYR A 135 -12.57 5.02 -2.67
CA TYR A 135 -11.47 5.93 -3.03
C TYR A 135 -11.93 7.19 -3.79
N ILE A 136 -13.03 7.81 -3.37
CA ILE A 136 -13.62 8.98 -4.06
C ILE A 136 -12.62 10.14 -4.15
N LYS A 137 -11.86 10.41 -3.08
CA LYS A 137 -10.84 11.48 -3.07
C LYS A 137 -9.73 11.25 -4.10
N VAL A 138 -9.25 10.01 -4.18
CA VAL A 138 -8.23 9.59 -5.14
C VAL A 138 -8.75 9.71 -6.57
N ARG A 139 -9.98 9.25 -6.82
CA ARG A 139 -10.64 9.40 -8.13
C ARG A 139 -10.72 10.87 -8.55
N ASN A 140 -11.09 11.76 -7.64
CA ASN A 140 -11.14 13.20 -7.92
C ASN A 140 -9.76 13.78 -8.21
N TRP A 141 -8.73 13.37 -7.46
CA TRP A 141 -7.35 13.76 -7.71
C TRP A 141 -6.88 13.33 -9.10
N LEU A 142 -7.12 12.07 -9.48
CA LEU A 142 -6.72 11.56 -10.81
C LEU A 142 -7.40 12.32 -11.95
N LYS A 143 -8.66 12.72 -11.77
CA LYS A 143 -9.37 13.57 -12.75
C LYS A 143 -8.75 14.96 -12.89
N ILE A 144 -8.41 15.61 -11.77
CA ILE A 144 -7.75 16.92 -11.78
C ILE A 144 -6.39 16.84 -12.50
N MET A 145 -5.64 15.76 -12.25
CA MET A 145 -4.34 15.52 -12.85
C MET A 145 -4.41 14.99 -14.29
N ARG A 146 -5.60 14.85 -14.88
CA ARG A 146 -5.83 14.27 -16.23
C ARG A 146 -5.22 12.87 -16.41
N ARG A 147 -5.21 12.08 -15.32
CA ARG A 147 -4.72 10.69 -15.28
C ARG A 147 -5.85 9.68 -15.09
N PHE A 148 -7.10 10.11 -15.25
CA PHE A 148 -8.31 9.29 -15.22
C PHE A 148 -9.12 9.63 -16.47
N GLU A 149 -9.19 8.71 -17.42
CA GLU A 149 -10.13 8.79 -18.56
C GLU A 149 -11.47 8.17 -18.18
#